data_AF-A0A967GZT5-F1
#
_entry.id   AF-A0A967GZT5-F1
#
_cell.length_a   1.000
_cell.length_b   1.000
_cell.length_c   1.000
_cell.angle_alpha   90.00
_cell.angle_beta   90.00
_cell.angle_gamma   90.00
#
_symmetry.space_group_name_H-M   'P 1'
#
loop_
_entity.id
_entity.type
_entity.pdbx_description
1 polymer ?
#
loop_
_entity_poly.entity_id
_entity_poly.type
_entity_poly.pdbx_seq_one_letter_code
_entity_poly.pdbx_strand_id
1 'polypeptide(L)'
;FSRAEMERMADIDMMAANAVVRGWVDDWDTLTRNRGKNGYQLRRYNDGKWMLLQWDSDLTFGSSSAAFLGNLPGVRNFFDKPYVRQRYNFYLGEMID
;
A
#
# COMPACT_ATOMS: atom_id res chain seq x y z
N PHE A 1 -11.82 -5.50 11.35
CA PHE A 1 -11.41 -6.80 10.78
C PHE A 1 -10.30 -7.41 11.61
N SER A 2 -10.54 -8.63 12.10
CA SER A 2 -9.51 -9.54 12.56
C SER A 2 -8.51 -9.86 11.44
N ARG A 3 -7.36 -10.40 11.81
CA ARG A 3 -6.34 -10.86 10.85
C ARG A 3 -6.93 -11.84 9.83
N ALA A 4 -7.67 -12.85 10.33
CA ALA A 4 -8.27 -13.88 9.48
C ALA A 4 -9.32 -13.33 8.51
N GLU A 5 -10.11 -12.33 8.91
CA GLU A 5 -11.03 -11.66 7.98
C GLU A 5 -10.28 -10.89 6.90
N MET A 6 -9.22 -10.18 7.28
CA MET A 6 -8.43 -9.40 6.33
C MET A 6 -7.72 -10.30 5.31
N GLU A 7 -7.05 -11.36 5.77
CA GLU A 7 -6.29 -12.28 4.92
C GLU A 7 -7.17 -13.11 3.96
N ARG A 8 -8.48 -13.21 4.24
CA ARG A 8 -9.49 -13.76 3.31
C ARG A 8 -9.88 -12.78 2.22
N MET A 9 -9.81 -11.48 2.48
CA MET A 9 -10.28 -10.42 1.58
C MET A 9 -9.17 -9.79 0.76
N ALA A 10 -8.00 -9.56 1.35
CA ALA A 10 -6.92 -8.81 0.76
C ALA A 10 -5.60 -9.59 0.80
N ASP A 11 -4.81 -9.42 -0.26
CA ASP A 11 -3.40 -9.79 -0.22
C ASP A 11 -2.62 -8.69 0.50
N ILE A 12 -2.46 -8.87 1.81
CA ILE A 12 -1.78 -7.90 2.68
C ILE A 12 -0.33 -7.70 2.26
N ASP A 13 0.31 -8.74 1.73
CA ASP A 13 1.68 -8.69 1.26
C ASP A 13 1.83 -7.77 0.06
N MET A 14 1.01 -7.96 -0.96
CA MET A 14 1.03 -7.13 -2.15
C MET A 14 0.58 -5.69 -1.86
N MET A 15 -0.39 -5.50 -0.97
CA MET A 15 -0.79 -4.16 -0.52
C MET A 15 0.34 -3.43 0.22
N ALA A 16 1.08 -4.15 1.07
CA ALA A 16 2.21 -3.60 1.82
C ALA A 16 3.40 -3.27 0.91
N ALA A 17 3.81 -4.19 0.04
CA ALA A 17 4.89 -3.99 -0.91
C ALA A 17 4.58 -2.81 -1.86
N ASN A 18 3.34 -2.75 -2.38
CA ASN A 18 2.91 -1.62 -3.19
C ASN A 18 3.06 -0.31 -2.40
N ALA A 19 2.50 -0.22 -1.19
CA ALA A 19 2.56 1.00 -0.39
C ALA A 19 4.00 1.48 -0.10
N VAL A 20 4.93 0.55 0.13
CA VAL A 20 6.36 0.87 0.31
C VAL A 20 6.94 1.50 -0.96
N VAL A 21 6.76 0.86 -2.12
CA VAL A 21 7.25 1.40 -3.41
C VAL A 21 6.62 2.77 -3.70
N ARG A 22 5.30 2.91 -3.55
CA ARG A 22 4.61 4.19 -3.77
C ARG A 22 5.11 5.29 -2.82
N GLY A 23 5.40 4.93 -1.57
CA GLY A 23 5.94 5.85 -0.57
C GLY A 23 7.37 6.30 -0.90
N TRP A 24 8.21 5.36 -1.36
CA TRP A 24 9.59 5.60 -1.75
C TRP A 24 9.73 6.59 -2.90
N VAL A 25 8.90 6.40 -3.94
CA VAL A 25 8.93 7.24 -5.14
C VAL A 25 8.14 8.54 -4.98
N ASP A 26 7.62 8.86 -3.80
CA ASP A 26 6.79 10.05 -3.58
C ASP A 26 5.62 10.17 -4.60
N ASP A 27 4.92 9.08 -4.90
CA ASP A 27 3.74 9.16 -5.76
C ASP A 27 2.56 9.69 -4.96
N TRP A 28 2.41 11.01 -4.96
CA TRP A 28 1.48 11.72 -4.09
C TRP A 28 -0.01 11.59 -4.49
N ASP A 29 -0.33 11.20 -5.74
CA ASP A 29 -1.71 11.07 -6.25
C ASP A 29 -2.28 9.64 -6.07
N THR A 30 -1.54 8.72 -5.44
CA THR A 30 -1.96 7.33 -5.15
C THR A 30 -2.77 7.15 -3.85
N LEU A 31 -3.56 6.06 -3.79
CA LEU A 31 -4.45 5.74 -2.67
C LEU A 31 -3.74 5.63 -1.32
N THR A 32 -2.56 5.01 -1.27
CA THR A 32 -1.79 4.80 -0.03
C THR A 32 -1.21 6.11 0.52
N ARG A 33 -1.26 7.18 -0.27
CA ARG A 33 -0.93 8.55 0.12
C ARG A 33 -2.21 9.30 0.40
N ASN A 34 -2.57 10.27 -0.44
CA ASN A 34 -3.62 11.24 -0.10
C ASN A 34 -4.74 11.34 -1.13
N ARG A 35 -4.73 10.55 -2.21
CA ARG A 35 -5.69 10.66 -3.33
C ARG A 35 -6.03 9.31 -3.94
N GLY A 36 -7.18 9.16 -4.57
CA GLY A 36 -7.68 7.87 -5.05
C GLY A 36 -7.28 7.47 -6.47
N LYS A 37 -6.15 7.96 -7.02
CA LYS A 37 -5.76 7.70 -8.42
C LYS A 37 -4.56 6.75 -8.53
N ASN A 38 -3.99 6.66 -9.74
CA ASN A 38 -2.71 6.04 -10.03
C ASN A 38 -2.60 4.59 -9.55
N GLY A 39 -3.67 3.83 -9.79
CA GLY A 39 -3.73 2.41 -9.52
C GLY A 39 -5.09 1.79 -9.77
N TYR A 40 -5.12 0.46 -9.84
CA TYR A 40 -6.33 -0.34 -10.00
C TYR A 40 -6.51 -1.29 -8.81
N GLN A 41 -7.73 -1.41 -8.31
CA GLN A 41 -8.10 -2.48 -7.41
C GLN A 41 -8.37 -3.74 -8.23
N LEU A 42 -7.49 -4.73 -8.10
CA LEU A 42 -7.63 -6.03 -8.75
C LEU A 42 -8.11 -7.07 -7.75
N ARG A 43 -9.16 -7.82 -8.10
CA ARG A 43 -9.52 -9.06 -7.43
C ARG A 43 -8.91 -10.23 -8.19
N ARG A 44 -8.00 -10.97 -7.56
CA ARG A 44 -7.37 -12.11 -8.22
C ARG A 44 -8.36 -13.24 -8.46
N TYR A 45 -8.25 -13.86 -9.64
CA TYR A 45 -9.13 -14.95 -10.05
C TYR A 45 -8.93 -16.23 -9.23
N ASN A 46 -7.69 -16.55 -8.86
CA ASN A 46 -7.33 -17.82 -8.22
C ASN A 46 -7.79 -17.92 -6.76
N ASP A 47 -7.67 -16.83 -5.98
CA ASP A 47 -7.96 -16.85 -4.54
C ASP A 47 -8.94 -15.75 -4.09
N GLY A 48 -9.44 -14.95 -5.03
CA GLY A 48 -10.44 -13.93 -4.76
C GLY A 48 -9.97 -12.74 -3.94
N LYS A 49 -8.66 -12.65 -3.63
CA LYS A 49 -8.09 -11.57 -2.80
C LYS A 49 -7.91 -10.29 -3.60
N TRP A 50 -8.14 -9.17 -2.92
CA TRP A 50 -7.93 -7.84 -3.45
C TRP A 50 -6.47 -7.40 -3.29
N MET A 51 -5.94 -6.75 -4.31
CA MET A 51 -4.64 -6.06 -4.32
C MET A 51 -4.75 -4.71 -5.02
N LEU A 52 -3.81 -3.81 -4.75
CA LEU A 52 -3.66 -2.55 -5.47
C LEU A 52 -2.53 -2.72 -6.49
N LEU A 53 -2.87 -2.59 -7.78
CA LEU A 53 -1.89 -2.54 -8.85
C LEU A 53 -1.46 -1.10 -9.07
N GLN A 54 -0.14 -0.89 -9.19
CA GLN A 54 0.43 0.40 -9.56
C GLN A 54 0.06 0.73 -11.02
N TRP A 55 -0.28 1.99 -11.26
CA TRP A 55 -0.40 2.60 -12.58
C TRP A 55 0.03 4.06 -12.49
N ASP A 56 0.55 4.64 -13.58
CA ASP A 56 0.80 6.07 -13.75
C ASP A 56 1.64 6.72 -12.62
N SER A 57 2.97 6.67 -12.76
CA SER A 57 3.93 7.10 -11.72
C SER A 57 5.08 7.94 -12.27
N ASP A 58 4.80 8.67 -13.34
CA ASP A 58 5.75 9.57 -14.00
C ASP A 58 6.06 10.81 -13.15
N LEU A 59 5.09 11.32 -12.39
CA LEU A 59 5.25 12.45 -11.47
C LEU A 59 5.70 12.01 -10.06
N THR A 60 6.91 11.45 -10.00
CA THR A 60 7.52 10.88 -8.80
C THR A 60 8.85 11.56 -8.42
N PHE A 61 9.39 11.22 -7.24
CA PHE A 61 10.66 11.69 -6.69
C PHE A 61 10.74 13.22 -6.50
N GLY A 62 9.59 13.86 -6.23
CA GLY A 62 9.48 15.31 -6.11
C GLY A 62 9.89 15.86 -4.73
N SER A 63 9.73 15.09 -3.66
CA SER A 63 10.04 15.52 -2.29
C SER A 63 10.64 14.42 -1.43
N SER A 64 11.86 14.64 -0.94
CA SER A 64 12.54 13.73 0.00
C SER A 64 11.96 13.77 1.42
N SER A 65 11.14 14.77 1.75
CA SER A 65 10.49 14.91 3.06
C SER A 65 9.07 14.37 3.07
N ALA A 66 8.65 13.70 2.00
CA ALA A 66 7.27 13.27 1.84
C ALA A 66 6.97 12.02 2.68
N ALA A 67 5.75 11.96 3.23
CA ALA A 67 5.37 10.91 4.17
C ALA A 67 5.01 9.61 3.45
N PHE A 68 5.71 8.49 3.70
CA PHE A 68 5.49 7.22 3.00
C PHE A 68 4.03 6.74 2.93
N LEU A 69 3.26 6.91 4.01
CA LEU A 69 1.84 6.66 4.06
C LEU A 69 1.10 7.96 4.33
N GLY A 70 -0.02 8.17 3.64
CA GLY A 70 -0.87 9.33 3.87
C GLY A 70 -1.91 9.10 4.95
N ASN A 71 -2.79 10.09 5.11
CA ASN A 71 -3.66 10.22 6.29
C ASN A 71 -5.14 9.90 6.01
N LEU A 72 -5.46 9.31 4.86
CA LEU A 72 -6.84 8.93 4.55
C LEU A 72 -7.36 7.90 5.59
N PRO A 73 -8.60 8.03 6.09
CA PRO A 73 -9.12 7.15 7.16
C PRO A 73 -9.03 5.66 6.84
N GLY A 74 -9.29 5.28 5.58
CA GLY A 74 -9.18 3.89 5.12
C GLY A 74 -7.74 3.37 5.10
N VAL A 75 -6.77 4.22 4.70
CA VAL A 75 -5.34 3.89 4.70
C VAL A 75 -4.88 3.65 6.13
N ARG A 76 -5.15 4.57 7.07
CA ARG A 76 -4.80 4.39 8.48
C ARG A 76 -5.44 3.15 9.07
N ASN A 77 -6.75 2.96 8.87
CA ASN A 77 -7.45 1.81 9.43
C ASN A 77 -6.91 0.46 8.91
N PHE A 78 -6.36 0.42 7.70
CA PHE A 78 -5.72 -0.78 7.14
C PHE A 78 -4.27 -0.94 7.62
N PHE A 79 -3.42 0.06 7.39
CA PHE A 79 -1.97 -0.02 7.65
C PHE A 79 -1.58 0.07 9.13
N ASP A 80 -2.43 0.62 10.00
CA ASP A 80 -2.18 0.68 11.45
C ASP A 80 -2.56 -0.64 12.15
N LYS A 81 -3.15 -1.62 11.45
CA LYS A 81 -3.34 -2.97 12.03
C LYS A 81 -1.97 -3.62 12.28
N PRO A 82 -1.68 -4.18 13.47
CA PRO A 82 -0.35 -4.73 13.77
C PRO A 82 0.16 -5.74 12.76
N TYR A 83 -0.72 -6.62 12.26
CA TYR A 83 -0.37 -7.65 11.27
C TYR A 83 -0.14 -7.08 9.85
N VAL A 84 -0.73 -5.93 9.50
CA VAL A 84 -0.43 -5.24 8.23
C VAL A 84 0.85 -4.41 8.39
N ARG A 85 0.98 -3.68 9.51
CA ARG A 85 2.16 -2.88 9.82
C ARG A 85 3.42 -3.72 9.85
N GLN A 86 3.34 -4.95 10.37
CA GLN A 86 4.43 -5.92 10.33
C GLN A 86 4.90 -6.20 8.89
N ARG A 87 3.97 -6.44 7.96
CA ARG A 87 4.30 -6.70 6.55
C ARG A 87 4.83 -5.44 5.86
N TYR A 88 4.25 -4.29 6.13
CA TYR A 88 4.76 -3.00 5.65
C TYR A 88 6.21 -2.75 6.09
N ASN A 89 6.52 -2.92 7.38
CA ASN A 89 7.87 -2.77 7.90
C ASN A 89 8.84 -3.81 7.32
N PHE A 90 8.38 -5.04 7.10
CA PHE A 90 9.16 -6.08 6.44
C PHE A 90 9.59 -5.64 5.03
N TYR A 91 8.65 -5.26 4.15
CA TYR A 91 8.99 -4.81 2.79
C TYR A 91 9.77 -3.50 2.76
N LEU A 92 9.58 -2.62 3.76
CA LEU A 92 10.40 -1.42 3.89
C LEU A 92 11.86 -1.78 4.20
N GLY A 93 12.10 -2.80 5.04
CA GLY A 93 13.43 -3.36 5.30
C GLY A 93 14.05 -3.96 4.05
N GLU A 94 13.31 -4.82 3.34
CA GLU A 94 13.79 -5.46 2.10
C GLU A 94 14.16 -4.45 0.99
N MET A 95 13.65 -3.22 1.03
CA MET A 95 13.96 -2.19 0.04
C MET A 95 15.26 -1.43 0.35
N ILE A 96 15.71 -1.46 1.61
CA ILE A 96 16.90 -0.71 2.08
C ILE A 96 18.12 -1.61 2.32
N ASP A 97 17.93 -2.93 2.28
CA ASP A 97 18.99 -3.95 2.32
C ASP A 97 19.61 -4.17 0.93
#